data_AF-A0A0G1JKY1-F1
#
_entry.id   AF-A0A0G1JKY1-F1
#
_cell.length_a   1.000
_cell.length_b   1.000
_cell.length_c   1.000
_cell.angle_alpha   90.00
_cell.angle_beta   90.00
_cell.angle_gamma   90.00
#
_symmetry.space_group_name_H-M   'P 1'
#
loop_
_entity.id
_entity.type
_entity.pdbx_description
1 polymer ?
#
loop_
_entity_poly.entity_id
_entity_poly.type
_entity_poly.pdbx_seq_one_letter_code
_entity_poly.pdbx_strand_id
1 'polypeptide(L)'
;MMHSLKDLLPDALRRGRIGREVATIKLIETFNNLAEERLPANRKQDVRAISYKDQILNVACKNNLAAHWVVSQELNLISALSRSVPEAHVLKIKPKNQVSNYDF
;
A
#
# COMPACT_ATOMS: atom_id res chain seq x y z
N MET A 1 34.10 -27.45 7.65
CA MET A 1 32.72 -27.10 8.06
C MET A 1 31.93 -26.75 6.80
N MET A 2 31.24 -27.73 6.22
CA MET A 2 30.33 -27.49 5.09
C MET A 2 29.00 -27.01 5.67
N HIS A 3 28.72 -25.71 5.57
CA HIS A 3 27.37 -25.20 5.83
C HIS A 3 26.48 -25.76 4.72
N SER A 4 25.60 -26.67 5.10
CA SER A 4 24.69 -27.35 4.19
C SER A 4 23.79 -26.29 3.56
N LEU A 5 23.57 -26.37 2.24
CA LEU A 5 22.63 -25.50 1.52
C LEU A 5 21.24 -25.48 2.19
N LYS A 6 20.88 -26.55 2.91
CA LYS A 6 19.66 -26.70 3.71
C LYS A 6 19.56 -25.73 4.90
N ASP A 7 20.68 -25.26 5.45
CA ASP A 7 20.69 -24.34 6.60
C ASP A 7 20.62 -22.86 6.17
N LEU A 8 20.93 -22.56 4.90
CA LEU A 8 20.87 -21.20 4.35
C LEU A 8 19.48 -20.83 3.80
N LEU A 9 18.69 -21.83 3.38
CA LEU A 9 17.34 -21.65 2.85
C LEU A 9 16.34 -21.05 3.85
N PRO A 10 16.23 -21.51 5.12
CA PRO A 10 15.27 -20.98 6.07
C PRO A 10 15.48 -19.50 6.35
N ASP A 11 16.74 -19.10 6.50
CA ASP A 11 17.11 -17.71 6.80
C ASP A 11 16.91 -16.79 5.59
N ALA A 12 17.19 -17.26 4.37
CA ALA A 12 16.87 -16.52 3.16
C ALA A 12 15.35 -16.31 2.99
N LEU A 13 14.55 -17.33 3.28
CA LEU A 13 13.10 -17.26 3.23
C LEU A 13 12.53 -16.33 4.31
N ARG A 14 13.06 -16.38 5.54
CA ARG A 14 12.69 -15.46 6.63
C ARG A 14 13.04 -14.01 6.28
N ARG A 15 14.26 -13.76 5.79
CA ARG A 15 14.67 -12.42 5.32
C ARG A 15 13.80 -11.92 4.17
N GLY A 16 13.46 -12.78 3.21
CA GLY A 16 12.56 -12.44 2.11
C GLY A 16 11.15 -12.07 2.57
N ARG A 17 10.63 -12.72 3.60
CA ARG A 17 9.33 -12.39 4.20
C ARG A 17 9.36 -11.06 4.95
N ILE A 18 10.39 -10.84 5.77
CA ILE A 18 10.58 -9.58 6.52
C ILE A 18 10.74 -8.41 5.54
N GLY A 19 11.54 -8.56 4.48
CA GLY A 19 11.72 -7.53 3.45
C GLY A 19 10.40 -7.12 2.80
N ARG A 20 9.54 -8.09 2.46
CA ARG A 20 8.19 -7.81 1.91
C ARG A 20 7.27 -7.11 2.90
N GLU A 21 7.32 -7.49 4.17
CA GLU A 21 6.52 -6.86 5.23
C GLU A 21 6.96 -5.39 5.45
N VAL A 22 8.27 -5.13 5.50
CA VAL A 22 8.82 -3.76 5.61
C VAL A 22 8.46 -2.93 4.37
N ALA A 23 8.62 -3.48 3.17
CA ALA A 23 8.25 -2.80 1.93
C ALA A 23 6.75 -2.46 1.89
N THR A 24 5.90 -3.36 2.41
CA THR A 24 4.46 -3.14 2.51
C THR A 24 4.12 -2.02 3.49
N ILE A 25 4.71 -2.02 4.68
CA ILE A 25 4.50 -0.95 5.68
C ILE A 25 4.93 0.39 5.09
N LYS A 26 6.13 0.46 4.52
CA LYS A 26 6.67 1.67 3.90
C LYS A 26 5.78 2.16 2.76
N LEU A 27 5.23 1.26 1.94
CA LEU A 27 4.29 1.60 0.87
C LEU A 27 3.00 2.24 1.42
N ILE A 28 2.42 1.64 2.46
CA ILE A 28 1.21 2.14 3.12
C ILE A 28 1.44 3.53 3.70
N GLU A 29 2.55 3.72 4.41
CA GLU A 29 2.92 5.03 4.99
C GLU A 29 3.15 6.08 3.90
N THR A 30 3.90 5.73 2.86
CA THR A 30 4.17 6.63 1.72
C THR A 30 2.87 7.07 1.04
N PHE A 31 1.94 6.13 0.82
CA PHE A 31 0.65 6.46 0.24
C PHE A 31 -0.15 7.42 1.14
N ASN A 32 -0.19 7.15 2.45
CA ASN A 32 -0.93 8.00 3.39
C ASN A 32 -0.34 9.42 3.42
N ASN A 33 0.99 9.55 3.43
CA ASN A 33 1.65 10.86 3.38
C ASN A 33 1.31 11.61 2.08
N LEU A 34 1.38 10.93 0.93
CA LEU A 34 1.01 11.52 -0.36
C LEU A 34 -0.47 11.95 -0.41
N ALA A 35 -1.36 11.17 0.20
CA ALA A 35 -2.77 11.52 0.30
C ALA A 35 -2.96 12.75 1.20
N GLU A 36 -2.26 12.85 2.33
CA GLU A 36 -2.33 13.99 3.24
C GLU A 36 -1.76 15.29 2.64
N GLU A 37 -0.75 15.20 1.78
CA GLU A 37 -0.16 16.35 1.08
C GLU A 37 -1.06 16.89 -0.03
N ARG A 38 -1.79 16.00 -0.72
CA ARG A 38 -2.58 16.35 -1.91
C ARG A 38 -4.05 16.61 -1.63
N LEU A 39 -4.57 16.11 -0.51
CA LEU A 39 -5.93 16.39 -0.08
C LEU A 39 -5.99 17.71 0.71
N PRO A 40 -7.07 18.50 0.55
CA PRO A 40 -7.28 19.68 1.38
C PRO A 40 -7.35 19.28 2.86
N ALA A 41 -6.92 20.17 3.76
CA ALA A 41 -6.71 19.87 5.18
C ALA A 41 -7.93 19.24 5.88
N ASN A 42 -9.15 19.58 5.45
CA ASN A 42 -10.41 19.06 5.98
C ASN A 42 -10.78 17.65 5.47
N ARG A 43 -10.03 17.06 4.52
CA ARG A 43 -10.31 15.76 3.90
C ARG A 43 -9.16 14.76 3.98
N LYS A 44 -8.09 15.08 4.72
CA LYS A 44 -6.91 14.22 4.88
C LYS A 44 -7.24 12.80 5.37
N GLN A 45 -8.30 12.66 6.18
CA GLN A 45 -8.73 11.37 6.70
C GLN A 45 -9.71 10.61 5.81
N ASP A 46 -10.09 11.16 4.64
CA ASP A 46 -11.08 10.54 3.76
C ASP A 46 -10.51 9.37 2.96
N VAL A 47 -9.18 9.27 2.87
CA VAL A 47 -8.46 8.26 2.10
C VAL A 47 -7.36 7.66 2.99
N ARG A 48 -7.31 6.32 3.09
CA ARG A 48 -6.24 5.63 3.83
C ARG A 48 -5.89 4.29 3.22
N ALA A 49 -4.61 4.00 3.03
CA ALA A 49 -4.17 2.66 2.63
C ALA A 49 -4.44 1.64 3.75
N ILE A 50 -5.04 0.50 3.39
CA ILE A 50 -5.40 -0.57 4.34
C ILE A 50 -4.47 -1.76 4.17
N SER A 51 -4.21 -2.16 2.93
CA SER A 51 -3.43 -3.37 2.64
C SER A 51 -2.84 -3.33 1.24
N TYR A 52 -1.74 -4.03 1.06
CA TYR A 52 -1.12 -4.25 -0.24
C TYR A 52 -0.95 -5.75 -0.45
N LYS A 53 -1.48 -6.27 -1.56
CA LYS A 53 -1.41 -7.68 -1.92
C LYS A 53 -1.48 -7.82 -3.44
N ASP A 54 -0.71 -8.76 -3.99
CA ASP A 54 -0.73 -9.08 -5.42
C ASP A 54 -0.54 -7.84 -6.32
N GLN A 55 0.35 -6.92 -5.90
CA GLN A 55 0.63 -5.65 -6.59
C GLN A 55 -0.53 -4.65 -6.62
N ILE A 56 -1.56 -4.89 -5.80
CA ILE A 56 -2.74 -4.04 -5.65
C ILE A 56 -2.73 -3.38 -4.28
N LEU A 57 -2.73 -2.05 -4.25
CA LEU A 57 -2.91 -1.27 -3.03
C LEU A 57 -4.41 -1.05 -2.79
N ASN A 58 -4.94 -1.58 -1.69
CA ASN A 58 -6.32 -1.37 -1.26
C ASN A 58 -6.41 -0.15 -0.36
N VAL A 59 -7.32 0.76 -0.70
CA VAL A 59 -7.45 2.06 -0.06
C VAL A 59 -8.88 2.25 0.45
N ALA A 60 -9.04 2.50 1.75
CA ALA A 60 -10.30 2.91 2.35
C ALA A 60 -10.65 4.33 1.89
N CYS A 61 -11.86 4.50 1.38
CA CYS A 61 -12.42 5.80 1.05
C CYS A 61 -13.68 6.02 1.91
N LYS A 62 -13.75 7.15 2.63
CA LYS A 62 -14.90 7.48 3.50
C LYS A 62 -16.13 7.93 2.70
N ASN A 63 -15.93 8.49 1.52
CA ASN A 63 -17.00 9.00 0.67
C ASN A 63 -16.68 8.82 -0.82
N ASN A 64 -17.69 8.99 -1.68
CA ASN A 64 -17.54 8.80 -3.13
C ASN A 64 -16.58 9.82 -3.77
N LEU A 65 -16.46 11.04 -3.23
CA LEU A 65 -15.54 12.05 -3.73
C LEU A 65 -14.09 11.62 -3.53
N ALA A 66 -13.78 11.02 -2.37
CA ALA A 66 -12.48 10.45 -2.05
C ALA A 66 -12.14 9.27 -2.98
N ALA A 67 -13.10 8.36 -3.19
CA ALA A 67 -12.93 7.26 -4.15
C ALA A 67 -12.68 7.77 -5.58
N HIS A 68 -13.46 8.77 -6.02
CA HIS A 68 -13.29 9.37 -7.34
C HIS A 68 -11.94 10.08 -7.48
N TRP A 69 -11.49 10.79 -6.45
CA TRP A 69 -10.16 11.39 -6.42
C TRP A 69 -9.07 10.33 -6.59
N VAL A 70 -9.13 9.23 -5.83
CA VAL A 70 -8.16 8.11 -5.94
C VAL A 70 -8.11 7.56 -7.37
N VAL A 71 -9.27 7.31 -7.98
CA VAL A 71 -9.35 6.80 -9.37
C VAL A 71 -8.77 7.82 -10.35
N SER A 72 -9.15 9.10 -10.23
CA SER A 72 -8.65 10.16 -11.13
C SER A 72 -7.14 10.40 -11.01
N GLN A 73 -6.54 10.08 -9.87
CA GLN A 73 -5.11 10.26 -9.59
C GLN A 73 -4.33 8.95 -9.63
N GLU A 74 -4.95 7.83 -10.01
CA GLU A 74 -4.37 6.49 -9.86
C GLU A 74 -2.97 6.40 -10.50
N LEU A 75 -2.83 6.82 -11.76
CA LEU A 75 -1.54 6.79 -12.47
C LEU A 75 -0.48 7.68 -11.80
N ASN A 76 -0.87 8.86 -11.33
CA ASN A 76 0.03 9.79 -10.65
C ASN A 76 0.49 9.24 -9.30
N LEU A 77 -0.40 8.57 -8.57
CA LEU A 77 -0.13 7.92 -7.30
C LEU A 77 0.76 6.70 -7.50
N ILE A 78 0.49 5.84 -8.49
CA ILE A 78 1.33 4.70 -8.85
C ILE A 78 2.75 5.15 -9.20
N SER A 79 2.88 6.20 -10.03
CA SER A 79 4.17 6.77 -10.42
C SER A 79 4.94 7.31 -9.21
N ALA A 80 4.27 8.03 -8.31
CA ALA A 80 4.90 8.52 -7.09
C ALA A 80 5.33 7.39 -6.15
N LEU A 81 4.46 6.41 -5.91
CA LEU A 81 4.75 5.24 -5.07
C LEU A 81 5.90 4.40 -5.62
N SER A 82 5.95 4.20 -6.94
CA SER A 82 7.01 3.42 -7.59
C SER A 82 8.38 4.09 -7.47
N ARG A 83 8.43 5.43 -7.41
CA ARG A 83 9.66 6.19 -7.17
C ARG A 83 10.10 6.11 -5.71
N SER A 84 9.16 6.16 -4.77
CA SER A 84 9.45 6.15 -3.33
C SER A 84 9.74 4.75 -2.76
N VAL A 85 9.09 3.72 -3.31
CA VAL A 85 9.20 2.32 -2.87
C VAL A 85 9.31 1.39 -4.09
N PRO A 86 10.47 1.36 -4.78
CA PRO A 86 10.66 0.60 -6.01
C PRO A 86 10.51 -0.92 -5.82
N GLU A 87 10.71 -1.41 -4.60
CA GLU A 87 10.64 -2.84 -4.26
C GLU A 87 9.20 -3.39 -4.20
N ALA A 88 8.20 -2.52 -3.96
CA ALA A 88 6.82 -2.90 -3.70
C ALA A 88 5.92 -2.77 -4.95
N HIS A 89 6.50 -2.84 -6.16
CA HIS A 89 5.86 -2.75 -7.49
C HIS A 89 4.32 -2.68 -7.44
N VAL A 90 3.75 -1.47 -7.60
CA VAL A 90 2.30 -1.24 -7.56
C VAL A 90 1.77 -1.15 -8.98
N LEU A 91 0.83 -2.01 -9.34
CA LEU A 91 0.17 -1.99 -10.65
C LEU A 91 -1.21 -1.33 -10.61
N LYS A 92 -1.87 -1.34 -9.44
CA LYS A 92 -3.25 -0.88 -9.31
C LYS A 92 -3.55 -0.36 -7.92
N ILE A 93 -4.41 0.66 -7.85
CA ILE A 93 -4.96 1.17 -6.60
C ILE A 93 -6.46 0.91 -6.60
N LYS A 94 -6.93 0.09 -5.65
CA LYS A 94 -8.34 -0.28 -5.53
C LYS A 94 -9.00 0.50 -4.39
N PRO A 95 -9.83 1.50 -4.68
CA PRO A 95 -10.65 2.13 -3.64
C PRO A 95 -11.70 1.14 -3.13
N LYS A 96 -11.88 1.10 -1.81
CA LYS A 96 -12.93 0.40 -1.11
C LYS A 96 -13.73 1.42 -0.31
N ASN A 97 -15.01 1.54 -0.60
CA ASN A 97 -15.90 2.38 0.19
C ASN A 97 -16.06 1.77 1.60
N GLN A 98 -15.85 2.57 2.64
CA GLN A 98 -16.06 2.15 4.04
C GLN A 98 -17.55 1.98 4.42
N VAL A 99 -18.49 2.17 3.49
CA VAL A 99 -19.95 2.14 3.75
C VAL A 99 -20.49 0.71 3.99
N SER A 100 -19.66 -0.33 4.00
CA SER A 100 -20.08 -1.71 4.29
C SER A 100 -19.28 -2.33 5.44
N ASN A 101 -19.43 -1.78 6.65
CA ASN A 101 -19.01 -2.45 7.89
C ASN A 101 -19.84 -1.98 9.11
N TYR A 102 -21.17 -1.90 8.94
CA TYR A 102 -22.11 -2.01 10.06
C TYR A 102 -23.15 -3.08 9.70
N ASP A 103 -22.78 -4.32 9.95
CA ASP A 103 -23.72 -5.41 10.26
C ASP A 103 -23.06 -6.18 11.40
N PHE A 104 -23.53 -5.91 12.63
CA PHE A 104 -23.79 -6.82 13.75
C PHE A 104 -24.23 -6.00 14.96
#